data_AF-A0A1U7MMT5-F1
#
_entry.id   AF-A0A1U7MMT5-F1
#
_cell.length_a   1.000
_cell.length_b   1.000
_cell.length_c   1.000
_cell.angle_alpha   90.00
_cell.angle_beta   90.00
_cell.angle_gamma   90.00
#
_symmetry.space_group_name_H-M   'P 1'
#
loop_
_entity.id
_entity.type
_entity.pdbx_description
1 polymer ?
#
loop_
_entity_poly.entity_id
_entity_poly.type
_entity_poly.pdbx_seq_one_letter_code
_entity_poly.pdbx_strand_id
1 'polypeptide(L)'
;MSGTAYPGSPPPVTEAGSGGAAAAAPDALPTRARLRAMRAYRHALRVPPVPRDFRADIEGMRAIAVIGVVLWHAGVTLLPGGFVGVDVFFVVSGFLMTALLLEEARARGRVDLGRFYARRARRLLPAALTALVGTALLTVAFIPRTRWGEIGGDLVASAAYLINWRLADRSVDYLDLERAPTPVQHYWSLAVEEQFYILWPILLLVVLLVAHGRARVFTTWVWTLTAVLLLGSLGLSWWWTEAHPSQAYFVTFTRVHELMLGAVVALGAAAWPRLPRFVAAAVGWLGLGMIVAALLVIDLTTPFPGTWALLPTVGTALVIVAGAAAGGWGPERLLRARPLQWVGRISYSLYLWHWPFVAAAASLAGVGSGGPDSLPVAWGLAAVLVSVVPAWLSFRYVEEPVRAHGRVLARRVHRGS
;
A
#
# COMPACT_ATOMS: atom_id res chain seq x y z
N MET A 1 -32.34 -7.14 -89.30
CA MET A 1 -32.97 -8.47 -89.46
C MET A 1 -33.61 -8.88 -88.14
N SER A 2 -34.66 -9.72 -88.20
CA SER A 2 -35.44 -10.35 -87.11
C SER A 2 -34.74 -10.55 -85.74
N GLY A 3 -35.39 -10.55 -84.57
CA GLY A 3 -36.83 -10.60 -84.25
C GLY A 3 -37.22 -11.91 -83.52
N THR A 4 -38.00 -11.76 -82.42
CA THR A 4 -38.89 -12.73 -81.71
C THR A 4 -38.35 -13.90 -80.84
N ALA A 5 -38.78 -13.87 -79.56
CA ALA A 5 -39.53 -14.90 -78.77
C ALA A 5 -38.88 -16.13 -78.07
N TYR A 6 -39.28 -16.30 -76.79
CA TYR A 6 -39.39 -17.55 -75.97
C TYR A 6 -40.61 -18.42 -76.44
N PRO A 7 -40.93 -19.67 -75.96
CA PRO A 7 -40.68 -20.30 -74.63
C PRO A 7 -40.42 -21.85 -74.58
N GLY A 8 -40.37 -22.48 -73.38
CA GLY A 8 -40.61 -23.93 -73.19
C GLY A 8 -39.98 -24.64 -71.95
N SER A 9 -40.79 -25.38 -71.18
CA SER A 9 -40.44 -26.28 -70.02
C SER A 9 -41.58 -27.32 -69.83
N PRO A 10 -41.51 -28.34 -68.91
CA PRO A 10 -40.43 -29.23 -68.42
C PRO A 10 -40.70 -30.67 -68.97
N PRO A 11 -40.75 -31.85 -68.27
CA PRO A 11 -40.09 -32.45 -67.07
C PRO A 11 -39.28 -33.74 -67.49
N PRO A 12 -39.10 -34.88 -66.75
CA PRO A 12 -39.29 -35.23 -65.32
C PRO A 12 -38.15 -36.02 -64.58
N VAL A 13 -38.31 -36.09 -63.26
CA VAL A 13 -37.89 -37.05 -62.19
C VAL A 13 -36.93 -38.23 -62.48
N THR A 14 -35.88 -38.35 -61.64
CA THR A 14 -35.46 -39.60 -60.95
C THR A 14 -34.86 -39.28 -59.57
N GLU A 15 -35.00 -40.18 -58.60
CA GLU A 15 -34.71 -39.95 -57.18
C GLU A 15 -33.33 -40.45 -56.69
N ALA A 16 -33.03 -40.10 -55.44
CA ALA A 16 -32.19 -40.83 -54.47
C ALA A 16 -30.65 -40.75 -54.60
N GLY A 17 -30.03 -40.16 -53.58
CA GLY A 17 -28.56 -40.07 -53.41
C GLY A 17 -28.19 -39.37 -52.10
N SER A 18 -28.45 -40.03 -50.96
CA SER A 18 -28.22 -39.47 -49.61
C SER A 18 -26.73 -39.26 -49.31
N GLY A 19 -26.38 -38.06 -48.83
CA GLY A 19 -24.97 -37.63 -48.68
C GLY A 19 -24.69 -36.67 -47.52
N GLY A 20 -25.21 -36.97 -46.34
CA GLY A 20 -24.68 -36.49 -45.04
C GLY A 20 -24.43 -34.98 -44.88
N ALA A 21 -25.47 -34.22 -44.57
CA ALA A 21 -25.28 -32.94 -43.87
C ALA A 21 -24.61 -33.22 -42.51
N ALA A 22 -23.38 -32.76 -42.32
CA ALA A 22 -22.65 -32.91 -41.06
C ALA A 22 -23.35 -32.08 -39.97
N ALA A 23 -24.22 -32.74 -39.19
CA ALA A 23 -24.88 -32.15 -38.05
C ALA A 23 -23.82 -31.63 -37.06
N ALA A 24 -23.76 -30.30 -36.89
CA ALA A 24 -22.98 -29.70 -35.82
C ALA A 24 -23.48 -30.27 -34.49
N ALA A 25 -22.57 -30.90 -33.73
CA ALA A 25 -22.92 -31.52 -32.47
C ALA A 25 -23.61 -30.51 -31.53
N PRO A 26 -24.63 -30.91 -30.77
CA PRO A 26 -25.31 -29.99 -29.86
C PRO A 26 -24.32 -29.44 -28.84
N ASP A 27 -24.34 -28.12 -28.66
CA ASP A 27 -23.48 -27.41 -27.69
C ASP A 27 -23.51 -28.11 -26.34
N ALA A 28 -22.42 -28.81 -26.00
CA ALA A 28 -22.33 -29.58 -24.78
C ALA A 28 -22.48 -28.63 -23.58
N LEU A 29 -23.62 -28.75 -22.88
CA LEU A 29 -24.01 -27.86 -21.79
C LEU A 29 -22.81 -27.63 -20.86
N PRO A 30 -22.34 -26.37 -20.69
CA PRO A 30 -21.08 -26.11 -20.01
C PRO A 30 -21.11 -26.72 -18.61
N THR A 31 -20.11 -27.55 -18.30
CA THR A 31 -20.00 -28.27 -17.03
C THR A 31 -20.23 -27.34 -15.83
N ARG A 32 -20.76 -27.86 -14.72
CA ARG A 32 -21.03 -27.04 -13.51
C ARG A 32 -19.84 -26.19 -13.07
N ALA A 33 -18.60 -26.68 -13.26
CA ALA A 33 -17.36 -25.93 -13.07
C ALA A 33 -17.18 -24.77 -14.07
N ARG A 34 -17.39 -25.01 -15.37
CA ARG A 34 -17.35 -23.98 -16.43
C ARG A 34 -18.45 -22.93 -16.25
N LEU A 35 -19.66 -23.31 -15.84
CA LEU A 35 -20.73 -22.39 -15.45
C LEU A 35 -20.39 -21.57 -14.21
N ARG A 36 -19.74 -22.15 -13.19
CA ARG A 36 -19.23 -21.41 -12.03
C ARG A 36 -18.14 -20.41 -12.45
N ALA A 37 -17.21 -20.81 -13.31
CA ALA A 37 -16.18 -19.93 -13.87
C ALA A 37 -16.77 -18.79 -14.72
N MET A 38 -17.77 -19.07 -15.56
CA MET A 38 -18.48 -18.05 -16.36
C MET A 38 -19.35 -17.12 -15.49
N ARG A 39 -19.89 -17.60 -14.35
CA ARG A 39 -20.54 -16.73 -13.35
C ARG A 39 -19.53 -15.86 -12.61
N ALA A 40 -18.36 -16.39 -12.26
CA ALA A 40 -17.24 -15.62 -11.72
C ALA A 40 -16.71 -14.58 -12.74
N TYR A 41 -16.71 -14.91 -14.03
CA TYR A 41 -16.40 -13.99 -15.12
C TYR A 41 -17.45 -12.88 -15.27
N ARG A 42 -18.75 -13.18 -15.09
CA ARG A 42 -19.80 -12.14 -14.98
C ARG A 42 -19.67 -11.30 -13.68
N HIS A 43 -19.09 -11.86 -12.62
CA HIS A 43 -18.81 -11.16 -11.35
C HIS A 43 -17.84 -9.99 -11.56
N ALA A 44 -16.85 -10.19 -12.42
CA ALA A 44 -15.82 -9.23 -12.80
C ALA A 44 -16.34 -7.98 -13.55
N LEU A 45 -17.53 -8.06 -14.15
CA LEU A 45 -18.04 -7.00 -15.02
C LEU A 45 -18.59 -5.76 -14.28
N ARG A 46 -18.47 -5.69 -12.94
CA ARG A 46 -18.90 -4.52 -12.14
C ARG A 46 -17.83 -3.87 -11.27
N VAL A 47 -16.67 -4.51 -11.10
CA VAL A 47 -15.50 -3.83 -10.51
C VAL A 47 -14.88 -2.97 -11.61
N PRO A 48 -14.57 -1.68 -11.36
CA PRO A 48 -13.93 -0.82 -12.36
C PRO A 48 -12.52 -1.31 -12.70
N PRO A 49 -11.99 -1.05 -13.91
CA PRO A 49 -10.56 -1.23 -14.14
C PRO A 49 -9.82 -0.15 -13.35
N VAL A 50 -8.89 -0.55 -12.47
CA VAL A 50 -7.93 0.41 -11.93
C VAL A 50 -6.88 0.65 -13.04
N PRO A 51 -6.61 1.91 -13.45
CA PRO A 51 -5.62 2.19 -14.47
C PRO A 51 -4.27 1.56 -14.11
N ARG A 52 -3.68 0.82 -15.07
CA ARG A 52 -2.39 0.12 -14.88
C ARG A 52 -1.17 1.00 -15.11
N ASP A 53 -1.40 2.27 -15.45
CA ASP A 53 -0.34 3.23 -15.73
C ASP A 53 0.46 3.58 -14.48
N PHE A 54 1.72 3.93 -14.69
CA PHE A 54 2.63 4.30 -13.62
C PHE A 54 2.17 5.60 -12.95
N ARG A 55 1.62 5.48 -11.74
CA ARG A 55 1.16 6.58 -10.88
C ARG A 55 2.35 7.31 -10.25
N ALA A 56 2.97 8.17 -11.04
CA ALA A 56 4.11 9.00 -10.63
C ALA A 56 3.77 9.94 -9.46
N ASP A 57 2.52 10.40 -9.36
CA ASP A 57 1.98 11.12 -8.21
C ASP A 57 2.14 10.34 -6.90
N ILE A 58 1.97 9.01 -6.92
CA ILE A 58 2.17 8.15 -5.75
C ILE A 58 3.65 8.04 -5.37
N GLU A 59 4.58 7.96 -6.32
CA GLU A 59 6.02 8.05 -5.99
C GLU A 59 6.38 9.42 -5.40
N GLY A 60 5.79 10.51 -5.90
CA GLY A 60 5.99 11.85 -5.33
C GLY A 60 5.45 12.01 -3.91
N MET A 61 4.25 11.47 -3.61
CA MET A 61 3.71 11.44 -2.24
C MET A 61 4.59 10.63 -1.29
N ARG A 62 5.06 9.45 -1.71
CA ARG A 62 6.03 8.64 -0.95
C ARG A 62 7.34 9.39 -0.68
N ALA A 63 7.75 10.27 -1.59
CA ALA A 63 8.94 11.10 -1.40
C ALA A 63 8.73 12.17 -0.33
N ILE A 64 7.63 12.93 -0.40
CA ILE A 64 7.27 13.93 0.64
C ILE A 64 7.16 13.25 2.01
N ALA A 65 6.47 12.11 2.06
CA ALA A 65 6.28 11.31 3.27
C ALA A 65 7.61 10.85 3.91
N VAL A 66 8.52 10.23 3.13
CA VAL A 66 9.81 9.79 3.69
C VAL A 66 10.69 10.98 4.07
N ILE A 67 10.68 12.08 3.30
CA ILE A 67 11.47 13.28 3.61
C ILE A 67 11.01 13.87 4.95
N GLY A 68 9.71 14.00 5.18
CA GLY A 68 9.17 14.44 6.46
C GLY A 68 9.66 13.57 7.63
N VAL A 69 9.52 12.25 7.51
CA VAL A 69 9.93 11.31 8.57
C VAL A 69 11.44 11.36 8.84
N VAL A 70 12.29 11.32 7.82
CA VAL A 70 13.75 11.28 8.04
C VAL A 70 14.29 12.60 8.56
N LEU A 71 13.73 13.74 8.15
CA LEU A 71 14.14 15.05 8.68
C LEU A 71 13.68 15.23 10.13
N TRP A 72 12.48 14.78 10.48
CA TRP A 72 12.00 14.79 11.86
C TRP A 72 12.86 13.91 12.77
N HIS A 73 13.15 12.65 12.37
CA HIS A 73 14.10 11.80 13.08
C HIS A 73 15.53 12.38 13.15
N ALA A 74 15.91 13.27 12.24
CA ALA A 74 17.19 13.99 12.28
C ALA A 74 17.19 15.21 13.22
N GLY A 75 16.09 15.50 13.93
CA GLY A 75 15.94 16.67 14.81
C GLY A 75 15.54 17.96 14.11
N VAL A 76 15.09 17.92 12.85
CA VAL A 76 14.71 19.15 12.12
C VAL A 76 13.35 19.68 12.61
N THR A 77 13.42 20.70 13.47
CA THR A 77 12.26 21.35 14.12
C THR A 77 11.31 22.10 13.18
N LEU A 78 11.70 22.37 11.93
CA LEU A 78 10.85 23.02 10.92
C LEU A 78 9.66 22.13 10.48
N LEU A 79 9.74 20.82 10.71
CA LEU A 79 8.70 19.84 10.36
C LEU A 79 8.32 19.04 11.62
N PRO A 80 7.71 19.66 12.65
CA PRO A 80 7.42 19.01 13.93
C PRO A 80 6.48 17.80 13.76
N GLY A 81 5.66 17.80 12.70
CA GLY A 81 4.74 16.73 12.34
C GLY A 81 5.34 15.72 11.37
N GLY A 82 6.66 15.72 11.11
CA GLY A 82 7.25 14.87 10.08
C GLY A 82 6.98 13.37 10.25
N PHE A 83 6.73 12.91 11.48
CA PHE A 83 6.30 11.53 11.77
C PHE A 83 4.99 11.12 11.07
N VAL A 84 4.07 12.06 10.79
CA VAL A 84 2.80 11.78 10.10
C VAL A 84 2.97 11.44 8.61
N GLY A 85 4.20 11.49 8.08
CA GLY A 85 4.52 10.88 6.80
C GLY A 85 4.24 9.37 6.77
N VAL A 86 4.23 8.69 7.92
CA VAL A 86 3.82 7.28 8.03
C VAL A 86 2.35 7.09 7.61
N ASP A 87 1.46 7.99 8.03
CA ASP A 87 0.03 7.94 7.72
C ASP A 87 -0.24 8.10 6.20
N VAL A 88 0.57 8.92 5.53
CA VAL A 88 0.59 9.04 4.05
C VAL A 88 0.96 7.69 3.41
N PHE A 89 1.93 6.96 3.97
CA PHE A 89 2.25 5.61 3.51
C PHE A 89 1.09 4.64 3.73
N PHE A 90 0.42 4.67 4.89
CA PHE A 90 -0.73 3.80 5.18
C PHE A 90 -1.88 3.97 4.17
N VAL A 91 -2.27 5.21 3.84
CA VAL A 91 -3.30 5.44 2.81
C VAL A 91 -2.86 4.93 1.42
N VAL A 92 -1.62 5.21 1.02
CA VAL A 92 -1.05 4.72 -0.25
C VAL A 92 -1.02 3.18 -0.29
N SER A 93 -0.63 2.55 0.80
CA SER A 93 -0.54 1.10 0.95
C SER A 93 -1.91 0.42 0.92
N GLY A 94 -2.89 0.99 1.63
CA GLY A 94 -4.30 0.59 1.57
C GLY A 94 -4.89 0.67 0.16
N PHE A 95 -4.63 1.79 -0.54
CA PHE A 95 -5.05 1.98 -1.93
C PHE A 95 -4.43 0.94 -2.87
N LEU A 96 -3.10 0.84 -2.90
CA LEU A 96 -2.39 -0.03 -3.84
C LEU A 96 -2.77 -1.51 -3.65
N MET A 97 -2.87 -1.97 -2.41
CA MET A 97 -3.15 -3.38 -2.13
C MET A 97 -4.61 -3.74 -2.41
N THR A 98 -5.55 -2.86 -2.05
CA THR A 98 -6.96 -3.04 -2.40
C THR A 98 -7.16 -3.04 -3.92
N ALA A 99 -6.55 -2.09 -4.63
CA ALA A 99 -6.59 -2.03 -6.09
C ALA A 99 -6.07 -3.32 -6.75
N LEU A 100 -4.94 -3.85 -6.29
CA LEU A 100 -4.37 -5.10 -6.79
C LEU A 100 -5.27 -6.32 -6.53
N LEU A 101 -5.88 -6.41 -5.35
CA LEU A 101 -6.79 -7.50 -4.98
C LEU A 101 -8.09 -7.46 -5.78
N LEU A 102 -8.66 -6.26 -5.95
CA LEU A 102 -9.86 -6.03 -6.77
C LEU A 102 -9.60 -6.37 -8.25
N GLU A 103 -8.46 -5.96 -8.80
CA GLU A 103 -8.07 -6.28 -10.19
C GLU A 103 -7.77 -7.78 -10.38
N GLU A 104 -7.18 -8.48 -9.40
CA GLU A 104 -6.95 -9.93 -9.48
C GLU A 104 -8.28 -10.72 -9.36
N ALA A 105 -9.14 -10.34 -8.40
CA ALA A 105 -10.49 -10.89 -8.26
C ALA A 105 -11.33 -10.66 -9.52
N ARG A 106 -11.17 -9.48 -10.16
CA ARG A 106 -11.78 -9.16 -11.45
C ARG A 106 -11.23 -10.04 -12.57
N ALA A 107 -9.92 -10.04 -12.79
CA ALA A 107 -9.32 -10.72 -13.94
C ALA A 107 -9.47 -12.26 -13.89
N ARG A 108 -9.64 -12.86 -12.71
CA ARG A 108 -9.65 -14.32 -12.52
C ARG A 108 -10.90 -14.89 -11.86
N GLY A 109 -11.81 -14.05 -11.36
CA GLY A 109 -12.94 -14.50 -10.55
C GLY A 109 -12.56 -15.11 -9.19
N ARG A 110 -11.29 -15.01 -8.78
CA ARG A 110 -10.72 -15.53 -7.53
C ARG A 110 -9.50 -14.72 -7.11
N VAL A 111 -9.23 -14.67 -5.80
CA VAL A 111 -7.97 -14.17 -5.24
C VAL A 111 -7.05 -15.36 -4.96
N ASP A 112 -5.84 -15.34 -5.52
CA ASP A 112 -4.81 -16.35 -5.29
C ASP A 112 -3.90 -15.90 -4.15
N LEU A 113 -4.27 -16.25 -2.91
CA LEU A 113 -3.58 -15.84 -1.69
C LEU A 113 -2.11 -16.29 -1.67
N GLY A 114 -1.83 -17.54 -2.06
CA GLY A 114 -0.47 -18.07 -2.10
C GLY A 114 0.41 -17.28 -3.06
N ARG A 115 -0.07 -17.01 -4.28
CA ARG A 115 0.65 -16.17 -5.25
C ARG A 115 0.71 -14.71 -4.83
N PHE A 116 -0.27 -14.20 -4.07
CA PHE A 116 -0.26 -12.83 -3.53
C PHE A 116 0.84 -12.67 -2.47
N TYR A 117 0.82 -13.49 -1.42
CA TYR A 117 1.83 -13.45 -0.35
C TYR A 117 3.22 -13.76 -0.89
N ALA A 118 3.38 -14.75 -1.77
CA ALA A 118 4.67 -15.05 -2.38
C ALA A 118 5.23 -13.89 -3.23
N ARG A 119 4.38 -12.99 -3.78
CA ARG A 119 4.83 -11.76 -4.45
C ARG A 119 5.21 -10.67 -3.43
N ARG A 120 4.44 -10.52 -2.35
CA ARG A 120 4.69 -9.52 -1.30
C ARG A 120 5.96 -9.84 -0.49
N ALA A 121 6.07 -11.07 -0.01
CA ALA A 121 7.23 -11.62 0.69
C ALA A 121 8.55 -11.35 -0.08
N ARG A 122 8.62 -11.76 -1.35
CA ARG A 122 9.80 -11.49 -2.21
C ARG A 122 10.09 -10.00 -2.39
N ARG A 123 9.07 -9.13 -2.44
CA ARG A 123 9.26 -7.70 -2.63
C ARG A 123 9.85 -6.99 -1.39
N LEU A 124 9.62 -7.52 -0.18
CA LEU A 124 9.87 -6.77 1.06
C LEU A 124 10.82 -7.48 2.03
N LEU A 125 10.58 -8.76 2.33
CA LEU A 125 11.38 -9.50 3.32
C LEU A 125 12.89 -9.44 3.06
N PRO A 126 13.42 -9.56 1.81
CA PRO A 126 14.86 -9.50 1.60
C PRO A 126 15.49 -8.19 2.09
N ALA A 127 14.90 -7.04 1.79
CA ALA A 127 15.43 -5.75 2.21
C ALA A 127 15.20 -5.49 3.71
N ALA A 128 14.01 -5.82 4.24
CA ALA A 128 13.71 -5.72 5.67
C ALA A 128 14.67 -6.57 6.52
N LEU A 129 14.87 -7.85 6.18
CA LEU A 129 15.79 -8.73 6.91
C LEU A 129 17.24 -8.27 6.78
N THR A 130 17.66 -7.76 5.62
CA THR A 130 19.01 -7.20 5.44
C THR A 130 19.24 -5.99 6.35
N ALA A 131 18.25 -5.10 6.47
CA ALA A 131 18.32 -3.95 7.36
C ALA A 131 18.25 -4.34 8.85
N LEU A 132 17.49 -5.38 9.24
CA LEU A 132 17.52 -5.92 10.61
C LEU A 132 18.89 -6.49 10.96
N VAL A 133 19.52 -7.26 10.06
CA VAL A 133 20.90 -7.76 10.25
C VAL A 133 21.89 -6.59 10.35
N GLY A 134 21.79 -5.59 9.47
CA GLY A 134 22.59 -4.37 9.56
C GLY A 134 22.39 -3.63 10.90
N THR A 135 21.16 -3.57 11.39
CA THR A 135 20.82 -2.94 12.68
C THR A 135 21.41 -3.72 13.87
N ALA A 136 21.43 -5.05 13.80
CA ALA A 136 22.10 -5.88 14.81
C ALA A 136 23.62 -5.62 14.84
N LEU A 137 24.26 -5.48 13.67
CA LEU A 137 25.69 -5.13 13.56
C LEU A 137 25.97 -3.72 14.11
N LEU A 138 25.14 -2.72 13.77
CA LEU A 138 25.24 -1.36 14.34
C LEU A 138 25.03 -1.36 15.87
N THR A 139 24.12 -2.21 16.38
CA THR A 139 23.88 -2.36 17.82
C THR A 139 25.13 -2.90 18.52
N VAL A 140 25.77 -3.93 17.96
CA VAL A 140 27.01 -4.50 18.51
C VAL A 140 28.18 -3.51 18.45
N ALA A 141 28.25 -2.68 17.42
CA ALA A 141 29.34 -1.71 17.23
C ALA A 141 29.20 -0.43 18.07
N PHE A 142 27.98 0.08 18.26
CA PHE A 142 27.75 1.46 18.75
C PHE A 142 26.81 1.58 19.95
N ILE A 143 26.09 0.52 20.36
CA ILE A 143 25.11 0.59 21.46
C ILE A 143 25.61 -0.23 22.68
N PRO A 144 25.51 0.32 23.91
CA PRO A 144 25.97 -0.37 25.12
C PRO A 144 25.41 -1.79 25.31
N ARG A 145 26.26 -2.71 25.77
CA ARG A 145 25.93 -4.13 26.00
C ARG A 145 24.72 -4.35 26.92
N THR A 146 24.46 -3.42 27.84
CA THR A 146 23.29 -3.43 28.74
C THR A 146 21.96 -3.44 28.00
N ARG A 147 21.89 -2.91 26.77
CA ARG A 147 20.67 -2.88 25.95
C ARG A 147 20.52 -4.06 24.98
N TRP A 148 21.53 -4.91 24.83
CA TRP A 148 21.55 -5.93 23.77
C TRP A 148 20.44 -6.98 23.90
N GLY A 149 20.11 -7.42 25.12
CA GLY A 149 19.03 -8.40 25.34
C GLY A 149 17.64 -7.86 24.95
N GLU A 150 17.40 -6.58 25.26
CA GLU A 150 16.17 -5.85 24.88
C GLU A 150 16.06 -5.74 23.35
N ILE A 151 17.11 -5.19 22.71
CA ILE A 151 17.16 -4.94 21.27
C ILE A 151 17.13 -6.27 20.48
N GLY A 152 17.74 -7.34 21.00
CA GLY A 152 17.63 -8.69 20.43
C GLY A 152 16.18 -9.18 20.34
N GLY A 153 15.39 -8.98 21.40
CA GLY A 153 13.96 -9.28 21.36
C GLY A 153 13.16 -8.35 20.43
N ASP A 154 13.58 -7.09 20.28
CA ASP A 154 12.93 -6.13 19.39
C ASP A 154 13.20 -6.45 17.91
N LEU A 155 14.41 -6.92 17.59
CA LEU A 155 14.79 -7.44 16.27
C LEU A 155 13.93 -8.65 15.90
N VAL A 156 13.73 -9.59 16.83
CA VAL A 156 12.85 -10.76 16.63
C VAL A 156 11.39 -10.34 16.44
N ALA A 157 10.88 -9.44 17.29
CA ALA A 157 9.52 -8.92 17.15
C ALA A 157 9.32 -8.13 15.83
N SER A 158 10.37 -7.45 15.35
CA SER A 158 10.35 -6.73 14.06
C SER A 158 10.34 -7.70 12.88
N ALA A 159 11.13 -8.77 12.93
CA ALA A 159 11.14 -9.83 11.92
C ALA A 159 9.81 -10.61 11.87
N ALA A 160 9.13 -10.74 13.01
CA ALA A 160 7.81 -11.35 13.11
C ALA A 160 6.63 -10.41 12.81
N TYR A 161 6.89 -9.12 12.52
CA TYR A 161 5.86 -8.07 12.36
C TYR A 161 4.92 -7.93 13.58
N LEU A 162 5.49 -8.01 14.79
CA LEU A 162 4.80 -7.85 16.08
C LEU A 162 5.42 -6.76 16.98
N ILE A 163 6.48 -6.06 16.54
CA ILE A 163 7.16 -5.02 17.32
C ILE A 163 6.22 -3.89 17.78
N ASN A 164 5.18 -3.57 17.00
CA ASN A 164 4.23 -2.53 17.36
C ASN A 164 3.46 -2.85 18.66
N TRP A 165 3.07 -4.12 18.87
CA TRP A 165 2.44 -4.57 20.11
C TRP A 165 3.38 -4.50 21.31
N ARG A 166 4.65 -4.86 21.11
CA ARG A 166 5.70 -4.77 22.14
C ARG A 166 6.06 -3.32 22.51
N LEU A 167 5.94 -2.39 21.58
CA LEU A 167 6.10 -0.95 21.84
C LEU A 167 4.88 -0.36 22.54
N ALA A 168 3.66 -0.79 22.17
CA ALA A 168 2.44 -0.40 22.87
C ALA A 168 2.46 -0.84 24.34
N ASP A 169 2.85 -2.08 24.62
CA ASP A 169 2.99 -2.65 25.97
C ASP A 169 3.97 -1.84 26.84
N ARG A 170 5.18 -1.55 26.33
CA ARG A 170 6.17 -0.71 27.03
C ARG A 170 5.72 0.73 27.24
N SER A 171 4.85 1.27 26.39
CA SER A 171 4.38 2.66 26.53
C SER A 171 3.43 2.88 27.72
N VAL A 172 3.13 1.82 28.49
CA VAL A 172 2.42 1.88 29.78
C VAL A 172 3.40 2.14 30.95
N ASP A 173 4.66 1.70 30.85
CA ASP A 173 5.61 1.72 31.97
C ASP A 173 6.18 3.13 32.21
N TYR A 174 5.65 3.81 33.22
CA TYR A 174 6.11 5.13 33.67
C TYR A 174 7.61 5.15 34.06
N LEU A 175 8.15 4.01 34.49
CA LEU A 175 9.58 3.85 34.84
C LEU A 175 10.50 3.82 33.60
N ASP A 176 9.94 3.68 32.40
CA ASP A 176 10.68 3.59 31.13
C ASP A 176 10.71 4.94 30.36
N LEU A 177 10.20 6.04 30.93
CA LEU A 177 10.14 7.34 30.25
C LEU A 177 11.51 7.95 29.87
N GLU A 178 12.59 7.55 30.53
CA GLU A 178 13.97 7.97 30.19
C GLU A 178 14.66 7.03 29.17
N ARG A 179 14.00 5.95 28.76
CA ARG A 179 14.59 4.90 27.93
C ARG A 179 14.71 5.35 26.47
N ALA A 180 15.91 5.25 25.89
CA ALA A 180 16.05 5.46 24.45
C ALA A 180 15.11 4.54 23.66
N PRO A 181 14.53 5.04 22.57
CA PRO A 181 13.99 4.22 21.49
C PRO A 181 14.92 3.06 21.10
N THR A 182 14.29 1.99 20.64
CA THR A 182 15.00 0.84 20.06
C THR A 182 15.45 1.19 18.62
N PRO A 183 16.64 0.75 18.15
CA PRO A 183 17.14 1.08 16.81
C PRO A 183 16.29 0.47 15.67
N VAL A 184 15.29 -0.36 16.00
CA VAL A 184 14.27 -0.88 15.08
C VAL A 184 12.89 -0.23 15.24
N GLN A 185 12.72 0.82 16.06
CA GLN A 185 11.40 1.35 16.45
C GLN A 185 10.47 1.60 15.25
N HIS A 186 10.97 2.27 14.21
CA HIS A 186 10.28 2.53 12.95
C HIS A 186 9.65 1.30 12.25
N TYR A 187 10.06 0.06 12.57
CA TYR A 187 9.39 -1.16 12.07
C TYR A 187 7.96 -1.33 12.59
N TRP A 188 7.52 -0.55 13.60
CA TRP A 188 6.14 -0.58 14.09
C TRP A 188 5.13 -0.34 12.96
N SER A 189 5.43 0.57 12.04
CA SER A 189 4.55 0.91 10.93
C SER A 189 4.50 -0.20 9.87
N LEU A 190 5.65 -0.81 9.60
CA LEU A 190 5.78 -1.97 8.71
C LEU A 190 5.03 -3.19 9.28
N ALA A 191 5.01 -3.36 10.59
CA ALA A 191 4.24 -4.40 11.25
C ALA A 191 2.73 -4.19 11.06
N VAL A 192 2.22 -2.96 11.27
CA VAL A 192 0.82 -2.59 11.02
C VAL A 192 0.45 -2.81 9.54
N GLU A 193 1.30 -2.39 8.60
CA GLU A 193 1.10 -2.63 7.16
C GLU A 193 1.01 -4.12 6.81
N GLU A 194 1.95 -4.95 7.26
CA GLU A 194 1.97 -6.38 6.91
C GLU A 194 0.85 -7.17 7.60
N GLN A 195 0.45 -6.80 8.81
CA GLN A 195 -0.77 -7.34 9.45
C GLN A 195 -2.02 -7.04 8.61
N PHE A 196 -2.16 -5.82 8.10
CA PHE A 196 -3.23 -5.47 7.15
C PHE A 196 -3.12 -6.27 5.84
N TYR A 197 -1.92 -6.45 5.28
CA TYR A 197 -1.75 -7.22 4.05
C TYR A 197 -2.03 -8.71 4.23
N ILE A 198 -1.92 -9.27 5.44
CA ILE A 198 -2.35 -10.63 5.74
C ILE A 198 -3.87 -10.69 5.84
N LEU A 199 -4.50 -9.84 6.65
CA LEU A 199 -5.93 -9.92 6.94
C LEU A 199 -6.83 -9.48 5.77
N TRP A 200 -6.50 -8.40 5.07
CA TRP A 200 -7.38 -7.81 4.05
C TRP A 200 -7.66 -8.73 2.84
N PRO A 201 -6.68 -9.43 2.25
CA PRO A 201 -6.95 -10.43 1.20
C PRO A 201 -7.86 -11.58 1.67
N ILE A 202 -7.71 -12.01 2.93
CA ILE A 202 -8.54 -13.09 3.51
C ILE A 202 -9.98 -12.59 3.64
N LEU A 203 -10.19 -11.39 4.18
CA LEU A 203 -11.52 -10.80 4.31
C LEU A 203 -12.19 -10.58 2.94
N LEU A 204 -11.46 -10.07 1.94
CA LEU A 204 -11.97 -9.93 0.57
C LEU A 204 -12.30 -11.29 -0.07
N LEU A 205 -11.53 -12.34 0.21
CA LEU A 205 -11.84 -13.70 -0.24
C LEU A 205 -13.12 -14.24 0.44
N VAL A 206 -13.29 -14.03 1.75
CA VAL A 206 -14.52 -14.40 2.47
C VAL A 206 -15.74 -13.69 1.86
N VAL A 207 -15.65 -12.39 1.60
CA VAL A 207 -16.74 -11.63 0.94
C VAL A 207 -17.02 -12.15 -0.48
N LEU A 208 -16.00 -12.53 -1.25
CA LEU A 208 -16.16 -13.15 -2.57
C LEU A 208 -16.86 -14.52 -2.49
N LEU A 209 -16.54 -15.33 -1.48
CA LEU A 209 -17.18 -16.62 -1.24
C LEU A 209 -18.65 -16.44 -0.83
N VAL A 210 -18.93 -15.59 0.16
CA VAL A 210 -20.29 -15.29 0.66
C VAL A 210 -21.18 -14.67 -0.42
N ALA A 211 -20.62 -13.85 -1.32
CA ALA A 211 -21.37 -13.29 -2.43
C ALA A 211 -21.88 -14.32 -3.45
N HIS A 212 -21.36 -15.56 -3.45
CA HIS A 212 -21.81 -16.67 -4.30
C HIS A 212 -21.95 -16.30 -5.81
N GLY A 213 -21.05 -15.46 -6.34
CA GLY A 213 -21.11 -15.01 -7.74
C GLY A 213 -21.98 -13.78 -8.00
N ARG A 214 -22.65 -13.22 -6.98
CA ARG A 214 -23.62 -12.12 -7.13
C ARG A 214 -22.89 -10.76 -7.03
N ALA A 215 -22.63 -10.13 -8.18
CA ALA A 215 -21.87 -8.88 -8.26
C ALA A 215 -22.36 -7.75 -7.33
N ARG A 216 -23.68 -7.50 -7.25
CA ARG A 216 -24.23 -6.51 -6.31
C ARG A 216 -23.91 -6.83 -4.85
N VAL A 217 -24.07 -8.10 -4.46
CA VAL A 217 -23.84 -8.58 -3.08
C VAL A 217 -22.38 -8.40 -2.69
N PHE A 218 -21.43 -8.81 -3.55
CA PHE A 218 -20.00 -8.55 -3.32
C PHE A 218 -19.70 -7.06 -3.16
N THR A 219 -20.17 -6.22 -4.08
CA THR A 219 -19.93 -4.78 -4.02
C THR A 219 -20.47 -4.17 -2.72
N THR A 220 -21.72 -4.50 -2.34
CA THR A 220 -22.30 -4.06 -1.06
C THR A 220 -21.46 -4.53 0.13
N TRP A 221 -21.15 -5.82 0.24
CA TRP A 221 -20.39 -6.34 1.38
C TRP A 221 -18.97 -5.79 1.49
N VAL A 222 -18.25 -5.59 0.38
CA VAL A 222 -16.92 -4.97 0.45
C VAL A 222 -17.01 -3.51 0.90
N TRP A 223 -17.97 -2.74 0.40
CA TRP A 223 -18.21 -1.37 0.88
C TRP A 223 -18.61 -1.33 2.36
N THR A 224 -19.55 -2.18 2.78
CA THR A 224 -19.97 -2.29 4.19
C THR A 224 -18.82 -2.69 5.10
N LEU A 225 -18.04 -3.72 4.73
CA LEU A 225 -16.87 -4.16 5.50
C LEU A 225 -15.83 -3.03 5.63
N THR A 226 -15.52 -2.35 4.52
CA THR A 226 -14.55 -1.23 4.52
C THR A 226 -15.05 -0.10 5.42
N ALA A 227 -16.33 0.26 5.34
CA ALA A 227 -16.93 1.30 6.17
C ALA A 227 -16.94 0.93 7.67
N VAL A 228 -17.28 -0.32 8.01
CA VAL A 228 -17.26 -0.82 9.39
C VAL A 228 -15.85 -0.79 9.97
N LEU A 229 -14.85 -1.26 9.22
CA LEU A 229 -13.45 -1.22 9.66
C LEU A 229 -12.91 0.20 9.75
N LEU A 230 -13.26 1.09 8.82
CA LEU A 230 -12.84 2.49 8.84
C LEU A 230 -13.43 3.23 10.05
N LEU A 231 -14.75 3.18 10.22
CA LEU A 231 -15.44 3.91 11.28
C LEU A 231 -15.17 3.32 12.66
N GLY A 232 -15.08 1.98 12.77
CA GLY A 232 -14.72 1.32 14.02
C GLY A 232 -13.28 1.63 14.45
N SER A 233 -12.33 1.58 13.52
CA SER A 233 -10.93 1.94 13.81
C SER A 233 -10.76 3.42 14.13
N LEU A 234 -11.48 4.32 13.45
CA LEU A 234 -11.44 5.76 13.73
C LEU A 234 -12.08 6.11 15.08
N GLY A 235 -13.21 5.49 15.42
CA GLY A 235 -13.85 5.67 16.73
C GLY A 235 -12.97 5.17 17.86
N LEU A 236 -12.33 4.00 17.68
CA LEU A 236 -11.35 3.47 18.63
C LEU A 236 -10.09 4.35 18.71
N SER A 237 -9.60 4.88 17.59
CA SER A 237 -8.49 5.84 17.53
C SER A 237 -8.78 7.05 18.40
N TRP A 238 -9.93 7.71 18.18
CA TRP A 238 -10.32 8.88 18.95
C TRP A 238 -10.42 8.58 20.45
N TRP A 239 -11.22 7.59 20.84
CA TRP A 239 -11.47 7.25 22.24
C TRP A 239 -10.20 6.80 22.99
N TRP A 240 -9.37 5.95 22.37
CA TRP A 240 -8.17 5.44 23.04
C TRP A 240 -7.04 6.48 23.09
N THR A 241 -6.93 7.35 22.08
CA THR A 241 -5.91 8.42 22.08
C THR A 241 -6.15 9.46 23.18
N GLU A 242 -7.40 9.70 23.56
CA GLU A 242 -7.74 10.65 24.64
C GLU A 242 -7.24 10.18 26.02
N ALA A 243 -7.24 8.87 26.29
CA ALA A 243 -6.77 8.29 27.55
C ALA A 243 -5.29 7.85 27.52
N HIS A 244 -4.83 7.26 26.42
CA HIS A 244 -3.52 6.60 26.32
C HIS A 244 -2.86 6.83 24.94
N PRO A 245 -2.46 8.07 24.61
CA PRO A 245 -1.96 8.42 23.27
C PRO A 245 -0.74 7.59 22.86
N SER A 246 0.23 7.37 23.76
CA SER A 246 1.45 6.60 23.49
C SER A 246 1.16 5.14 23.10
N GLN A 247 0.15 4.50 23.71
CA GLN A 247 -0.30 3.16 23.34
C GLN A 247 -1.06 3.19 22.01
N ALA A 248 -2.01 4.13 21.89
CA ALA A 248 -2.85 4.30 20.71
C ALA A 248 -2.04 4.59 19.43
N TYR A 249 -0.83 5.15 19.55
CA TYR A 249 0.11 5.35 18.45
C TYR A 249 0.58 4.04 17.80
N PHE A 250 0.89 3.01 18.60
CA PHE A 250 1.47 1.75 18.11
C PHE A 250 0.44 0.64 17.88
N VAL A 251 -0.74 0.69 18.51
CA VAL A 251 -1.79 -0.32 18.38
C VAL A 251 -2.31 -0.40 16.93
N THR A 252 -2.44 -1.61 16.37
CA THR A 252 -2.92 -1.79 14.99
C THR A 252 -4.36 -1.29 14.81
N PHE A 253 -5.23 -1.53 15.79
CA PHE A 253 -6.67 -1.26 15.67
C PHE A 253 -7.04 0.23 15.63
N THR A 254 -6.19 1.12 16.14
CA THR A 254 -6.36 2.58 16.04
C THR A 254 -5.90 3.12 14.69
N ARG A 255 -4.91 2.49 14.05
CA ARG A 255 -4.31 2.94 12.77
C ARG A 255 -4.94 2.34 11.50
N VAL A 256 -5.77 1.29 11.62
CA VAL A 256 -6.43 0.62 10.47
C VAL A 256 -7.31 1.55 9.62
N HIS A 257 -7.91 2.60 10.19
CA HIS A 257 -8.77 3.53 9.47
C HIS A 257 -8.06 4.22 8.29
N GLU A 258 -6.75 4.41 8.39
CA GLU A 258 -5.89 5.06 7.40
C GLU A 258 -5.71 4.17 6.17
N LEU A 259 -5.42 2.88 6.41
CA LEU A 259 -5.37 1.84 5.39
C LEU A 259 -6.75 1.63 4.74
N MET A 260 -7.83 1.71 5.53
CA MET A 260 -9.21 1.64 5.02
C MET A 260 -9.59 2.85 4.17
N LEU A 261 -9.09 4.05 4.48
CA LEU A 261 -9.33 5.22 3.64
C LEU A 261 -8.67 5.04 2.26
N GLY A 262 -7.48 4.45 2.20
CA GLY A 262 -6.88 3.98 0.95
C GLY A 262 -7.77 2.96 0.21
N ALA A 263 -8.34 2.00 0.93
CA ALA A 263 -9.25 1.01 0.35
C ALA A 263 -10.54 1.65 -0.22
N VAL A 264 -11.12 2.65 0.44
CA VAL A 264 -12.25 3.46 -0.07
C VAL A 264 -11.90 4.12 -1.40
N VAL A 265 -10.71 4.74 -1.51
CA VAL A 265 -10.25 5.34 -2.76
C VAL A 265 -10.08 4.29 -3.87
N ALA A 266 -9.61 3.08 -3.55
CA ALA A 266 -9.50 2.00 -4.53
C ALA A 266 -10.87 1.47 -5.01
N LEU A 267 -11.84 1.33 -4.09
CA LEU A 267 -13.20 0.87 -4.42
C LEU A 267 -13.95 1.87 -5.30
N GLY A 268 -13.74 3.16 -5.08
CA GLY A 268 -14.34 4.24 -5.87
C GLY A 268 -13.66 4.52 -7.22
N ALA A 269 -12.64 3.75 -7.64
CA ALA A 269 -11.81 4.05 -8.81
C ALA A 269 -12.56 4.25 -10.15
N ALA A 270 -13.81 3.78 -10.31
CA ALA A 270 -14.66 4.14 -11.45
C ALA A 270 -15.07 5.62 -11.47
N ALA A 271 -15.32 6.21 -10.31
CA ALA A 271 -15.97 7.50 -10.19
C ALA A 271 -14.97 8.64 -10.41
N TRP A 272 -13.74 8.51 -9.91
CA TRP A 272 -12.74 9.57 -9.91
C TRP A 272 -12.38 10.12 -11.31
N PRO A 273 -12.21 9.29 -12.36
CA PRO A 273 -11.97 9.79 -13.73
C PRO A 273 -13.11 10.62 -14.33
N ARG A 274 -14.31 10.63 -13.71
CA ARG A 274 -15.46 11.44 -14.14
C ARG A 274 -15.50 12.83 -13.51
N LEU A 275 -14.60 13.15 -12.59
CA LEU A 275 -14.54 14.48 -11.98
C LEU A 275 -14.17 15.53 -13.03
N PRO A 276 -14.84 16.71 -13.06
CA PRO A 276 -14.41 17.82 -13.90
C PRO A 276 -12.96 18.20 -13.57
N ARG A 277 -12.15 18.47 -14.60
CA ARG A 277 -10.70 18.71 -14.44
C ARG A 277 -10.37 19.78 -13.40
N PHE A 278 -11.15 20.87 -13.34
CA PHE A 278 -10.92 21.94 -12.36
C PHE A 278 -11.21 21.49 -10.92
N VAL A 279 -12.28 20.70 -10.71
CA VAL A 279 -12.61 20.11 -9.40
C VAL A 279 -11.50 19.15 -8.97
N ALA A 280 -11.06 18.27 -9.86
CA ALA A 280 -9.98 17.35 -9.58
C ALA A 280 -8.67 18.09 -9.24
N ALA A 281 -8.34 19.16 -9.96
CA ALA A 281 -7.17 19.99 -9.66
C ALA A 281 -7.27 20.67 -8.28
N ALA A 282 -8.41 21.31 -7.98
CA ALA A 282 -8.66 21.97 -6.70
C ALA A 282 -8.61 20.97 -5.51
N VAL A 283 -9.25 19.81 -5.67
CA VAL A 283 -9.21 18.70 -4.69
C VAL A 283 -7.77 18.20 -4.48
N GLY A 284 -6.98 18.09 -5.54
CA GLY A 284 -5.58 17.69 -5.44
C GLY A 284 -4.73 18.70 -4.69
N TRP A 285 -4.87 19.99 -4.99
CA TRP A 285 -4.13 21.04 -4.29
C TRP A 285 -4.56 21.19 -2.83
N LEU A 286 -5.86 21.06 -2.52
CA LEU A 286 -6.36 20.96 -1.15
C LEU A 286 -5.72 19.77 -0.42
N GLY A 287 -5.70 18.59 -1.05
CA GLY A 287 -5.11 17.39 -0.47
C GLY A 287 -3.61 17.52 -0.17
N LEU A 288 -2.84 18.11 -1.11
CA LEU A 288 -1.43 18.40 -0.87
C LEU A 288 -1.24 19.45 0.23
N GLY A 289 -2.09 20.49 0.26
CA GLY A 289 -2.10 21.51 1.31
C GLY A 289 -2.36 20.91 2.70
N MET A 290 -3.28 19.95 2.81
CA MET A 290 -3.56 19.22 4.06
C MET A 290 -2.34 18.40 4.52
N ILE A 291 -1.65 17.69 3.61
CA ILE A 291 -0.41 16.96 3.94
C ILE A 291 0.67 17.94 4.46
N VAL A 292 0.87 19.06 3.75
CA VAL A 292 1.86 20.07 4.15
C VAL A 292 1.50 20.72 5.49
N ALA A 293 0.22 21.02 5.73
CA ALA A 293 -0.25 21.54 7.01
C ALA A 293 -0.02 20.53 8.15
N ALA A 294 -0.27 19.24 7.92
CA ALA A 294 -0.01 18.19 8.91
C ALA A 294 1.48 18.13 9.30
N LEU A 295 2.40 18.23 8.33
CA LEU A 295 3.84 18.23 8.59
C LEU A 295 4.34 19.47 9.38
N LEU A 296 3.61 20.58 9.32
CA LEU A 296 3.98 21.87 9.92
C LEU A 296 3.31 22.17 11.26
N VAL A 297 2.11 21.63 11.51
CA VAL A 297 1.25 22.04 12.64
C VAL A 297 1.01 20.92 13.67
N ILE A 298 1.08 19.64 13.26
CA ILE A 298 1.03 18.53 14.21
C ILE A 298 2.40 18.42 14.90
N ASP A 299 2.42 18.09 16.18
CA ASP A 299 3.65 17.93 16.98
C ASP A 299 3.48 16.82 18.04
N LEU A 300 4.47 16.68 18.93
CA LEU A 300 4.45 15.70 20.03
C LEU A 300 3.47 16.05 21.17
N THR A 301 2.92 17.27 21.21
CA THR A 301 1.87 17.67 22.17
C THR A 301 0.46 17.40 21.64
N THR A 302 0.34 17.18 20.33
CA THR A 302 -0.92 16.90 19.65
C THR A 302 -1.44 15.51 20.05
N PRO A 303 -2.72 15.36 20.49
CA PRO A 303 -3.31 14.06 20.79
C PRO A 303 -3.44 13.19 19.52
N PHE A 304 -2.42 12.37 19.27
CA PHE A 304 -2.22 11.63 18.03
C PHE A 304 -2.15 10.11 18.31
N PRO A 305 -2.76 9.24 17.47
CA PRO A 305 -3.39 9.50 16.17
C PRO A 305 -4.71 10.27 16.24
N GLY A 306 -5.62 9.87 17.13
CA GLY A 306 -6.90 10.53 17.37
C GLY A 306 -7.68 10.85 16.08
N THR A 307 -8.25 12.05 16.04
CA THR A 307 -8.85 12.66 14.84
C THR A 307 -7.83 13.43 14.01
N TRP A 308 -6.67 13.80 14.56
CA TRP A 308 -5.61 14.55 13.86
C TRP A 308 -4.99 13.76 12.72
N ALA A 309 -4.94 12.43 12.81
CA ALA A 309 -4.57 11.53 11.71
C ALA A 309 -5.44 11.71 10.44
N LEU A 310 -6.66 12.27 10.55
CA LEU A 310 -7.49 12.59 9.38
C LEU A 310 -6.86 13.66 8.47
N LEU A 311 -6.06 14.59 9.01
CA LEU A 311 -5.47 15.66 8.22
C LEU A 311 -4.49 15.14 7.14
N PRO A 312 -3.43 14.37 7.47
CA PRO A 312 -2.56 13.77 6.45
C PRO A 312 -3.26 12.70 5.62
N THR A 313 -4.19 11.93 6.20
CA THR A 313 -4.78 10.76 5.52
C THR A 313 -5.86 11.15 4.53
N VAL A 314 -6.79 12.04 4.90
CA VAL A 314 -7.75 12.64 3.96
C VAL A 314 -7.00 13.46 2.91
N GLY A 315 -5.97 14.22 3.30
CA GLY A 315 -5.10 14.91 2.34
C GLY A 315 -4.53 13.97 1.27
N THR A 316 -3.98 12.84 1.69
CA THR A 316 -3.46 11.79 0.80
C THR A 316 -4.54 11.17 -0.09
N ALA A 317 -5.71 10.86 0.48
CA ALA A 317 -6.85 10.31 -0.26
C ALA A 317 -7.31 11.27 -1.37
N LEU A 318 -7.42 12.57 -1.07
CA LEU A 318 -7.78 13.61 -2.03
C LEU A 318 -6.76 13.73 -3.17
N VAL A 319 -5.45 13.65 -2.90
CA VAL A 319 -4.42 13.66 -3.95
C VAL A 319 -4.53 12.41 -4.85
N ILE A 320 -4.74 11.22 -4.29
CA ILE A 320 -4.91 9.98 -5.09
C ILE A 320 -6.17 10.06 -5.98
N VAL A 321 -7.29 10.58 -5.44
CA VAL A 321 -8.53 10.80 -6.21
C VAL A 321 -8.30 11.81 -7.33
N ALA A 322 -7.67 12.95 -7.03
CA ALA A 322 -7.36 14.00 -8.00
C ALA A 322 -6.48 13.52 -9.17
N GLY A 323 -5.46 12.71 -8.87
CA GLY A 323 -4.54 12.15 -9.88
C GLY A 323 -5.22 11.25 -10.92
N ALA A 324 -6.47 10.85 -10.73
CA ALA A 324 -7.26 10.13 -11.74
C ALA A 324 -7.87 11.03 -12.85
N ALA A 325 -7.96 12.35 -12.64
CA ALA A 325 -8.69 13.26 -13.53
C ALA A 325 -8.03 14.64 -13.78
N ALA A 326 -7.24 15.16 -12.83
CA ALA A 326 -6.69 16.53 -12.90
C ALA A 326 -5.67 16.71 -14.04
N GLY A 327 -4.91 15.66 -14.37
CA GLY A 327 -3.76 15.76 -15.27
C GLY A 327 -2.78 16.86 -14.84
N GLY A 328 -2.23 17.60 -15.80
CA GLY A 328 -1.22 18.63 -15.55
C GLY A 328 -1.67 19.86 -14.73
N TRP A 329 -2.95 19.97 -14.37
CA TRP A 329 -3.50 21.09 -13.57
C TRP A 329 -3.42 20.86 -12.06
N GLY A 330 -3.30 19.60 -11.62
CA GLY A 330 -3.18 19.25 -10.21
C GLY A 330 -1.74 19.32 -9.67
N PRO A 331 -1.53 19.00 -8.38
CA PRO A 331 -0.21 18.92 -7.76
C PRO A 331 0.71 17.86 -8.41
N GLU A 332 0.14 16.97 -9.23
CA GLU A 332 0.86 15.94 -9.96
C GLU A 332 2.07 16.48 -10.75
N ARG A 333 2.01 17.71 -11.29
CA ARG A 333 3.17 18.33 -11.96
C ARG A 333 4.37 18.52 -11.03
N LEU A 334 4.14 18.88 -9.76
CA LEU A 334 5.18 18.99 -8.73
C LEU A 334 5.64 17.60 -8.30
N LEU A 335 4.71 16.70 -7.99
CA LEU A 335 5.00 15.33 -7.53
C LEU A 335 5.82 14.52 -8.56
N ARG A 336 5.61 14.78 -9.86
CA ARG A 336 6.38 14.19 -10.98
C ARG A 336 7.82 14.73 -11.13
N ALA A 337 8.27 15.69 -10.32
CA ALA A 337 9.63 16.21 -10.39
C ALA A 337 10.67 15.08 -10.20
N ARG A 338 11.69 15.04 -11.07
CA ARG A 338 12.70 13.95 -11.10
C ARG A 338 13.35 13.66 -9.73
N PRO A 339 13.70 14.64 -8.88
CA PRO A 339 14.24 14.37 -7.54
C PRO A 339 13.24 13.62 -6.65
N LEU A 340 11.97 14.03 -6.62
CA LEU A 340 10.92 13.36 -5.86
C LEU A 340 10.68 11.93 -6.38
N GLN A 341 10.66 11.72 -7.70
CA GLN A 341 10.56 10.37 -8.27
C GLN A 341 11.75 9.47 -7.86
N TRP A 342 12.96 10.01 -7.75
CA TRP A 342 14.12 9.25 -7.28
C TRP A 342 14.01 8.88 -5.80
N VAL A 343 13.69 9.85 -4.94
CA VAL A 343 13.50 9.62 -3.49
C VAL A 343 12.34 8.65 -3.24
N GLY A 344 11.20 8.84 -3.90
CA GLY A 344 10.00 8.00 -3.78
C GLY A 344 10.23 6.54 -4.17
N ARG A 345 11.17 6.30 -5.10
CA ARG A 345 11.59 4.98 -5.56
C ARG A 345 12.46 4.25 -4.54
N ILE A 346 13.41 4.95 -3.92
CA ILE A 346 14.27 4.39 -2.85
C ILE A 346 13.63 4.46 -1.46
N SER A 347 12.44 5.08 -1.33
CA SER A 347 11.86 5.47 -0.04
C SER A 347 11.69 4.31 0.94
N TYR A 348 11.51 3.08 0.44
CA TYR A 348 11.41 1.89 1.28
C TYR A 348 12.76 1.54 1.93
N SER A 349 13.83 1.39 1.14
CA SER A 349 15.17 1.18 1.70
C SER A 349 15.63 2.36 2.55
N LEU A 350 15.35 3.61 2.17
CA LEU A 350 15.68 4.77 3.01
C LEU A 350 14.96 4.71 4.36
N TYR A 351 13.67 4.35 4.37
CA TYR A 351 12.90 4.16 5.60
C TYR A 351 13.50 3.06 6.49
N LEU A 352 13.98 1.94 5.92
CA LEU A 352 14.59 0.85 6.71
C LEU A 352 15.95 1.21 7.32
N TRP A 353 16.73 2.08 6.68
CA TRP A 353 18.14 2.33 7.04
C TRP A 353 18.39 3.63 7.80
N HIS A 354 17.53 4.66 7.70
CA HIS A 354 17.79 5.94 8.38
C HIS A 354 17.80 5.83 9.92
N TRP A 355 16.80 5.17 10.50
CA TRP A 355 16.60 5.15 11.95
C TRP A 355 17.68 4.38 12.72
N PRO A 356 18.17 3.20 12.29
CA PRO A 356 19.31 2.53 12.93
C PRO A 356 20.56 3.41 13.01
N PHE A 357 20.81 4.24 11.99
CA PHE A 357 21.93 5.17 11.95
C PHE A 357 21.71 6.37 12.89
N VAL A 358 20.50 6.94 12.95
CA VAL A 358 20.14 7.97 13.93
C VAL A 358 20.30 7.47 15.37
N ALA A 359 19.83 6.25 15.67
CA ALA A 359 19.97 5.64 16.99
C ALA A 359 21.45 5.37 17.36
N ALA A 360 22.27 4.95 16.40
CA ALA A 360 23.72 4.80 16.62
C ALA A 360 24.41 6.15 16.84
N ALA A 361 24.05 7.19 16.09
CA ALA A 361 24.58 8.55 16.26
C ALA A 361 24.22 9.14 17.63
N ALA A 362 23.01 8.90 18.13
CA ALA A 362 22.60 9.32 19.47
C ALA A 362 23.39 8.62 20.59
N SER A 363 23.60 7.31 20.45
CA SER A 363 24.46 6.52 21.35
C SER A 363 25.90 7.07 21.39
N LEU A 364 26.47 7.40 20.22
CA LEU A 364 27.81 7.99 20.10
C LEU A 364 27.91 9.42 20.66
N ALA A 365 26.86 10.23 20.52
CA ALA A 365 26.80 11.58 21.05
C ALA A 365 26.48 11.62 22.57
N GLY A 366 26.33 10.47 23.24
CA GLY A 366 26.04 10.38 24.67
C GLY A 366 24.61 10.77 25.05
N VAL A 367 23.75 11.10 24.09
CA VAL A 367 22.37 11.51 24.30
C VAL A 367 21.46 10.29 24.26
N GLY A 368 21.32 9.69 25.45
CA GLY A 368 20.68 8.39 25.67
C GLY A 368 19.19 8.27 25.36
N SER A 369 18.57 9.24 24.67
CA SER A 369 17.16 9.23 24.27
C SER A 369 16.92 9.30 22.76
N GLY A 370 17.92 9.59 21.92
CA GLY A 370 17.88 9.44 20.45
C GLY A 370 16.67 9.98 19.68
N GLY A 371 15.92 10.91 20.27
CA GLY A 371 14.74 11.55 19.69
C GLY A 371 15.08 12.90 19.05
N PRO A 372 14.10 13.53 18.37
CA PRO A 372 14.29 14.83 17.73
C PRO A 372 14.79 15.92 18.68
N ASP A 373 14.38 15.84 19.96
CA ASP A 373 14.59 16.89 20.96
C ASP A 373 15.92 16.79 21.71
N SER A 374 16.64 15.66 21.59
CA SER A 374 17.91 15.41 22.31
C SER A 374 19.13 15.23 21.42
N LEU A 375 18.97 14.80 20.17
CA LEU A 375 20.07 14.70 19.22
C LEU A 375 20.33 16.05 18.53
N PRO A 376 21.53 16.65 18.62
CA PRO A 376 21.81 17.89 17.89
C PRO A 376 21.64 17.65 16.38
N VAL A 377 20.90 18.55 15.71
CA VAL A 377 20.44 18.38 14.31
C VAL A 377 21.57 18.02 13.33
N ALA A 378 22.79 18.53 13.57
CA ALA A 378 23.97 18.17 12.77
C ALA A 378 24.31 16.67 12.81
N TRP A 379 24.20 16.03 13.98
CA TRP A 379 24.40 14.57 14.14
C TRP A 379 23.29 13.79 13.45
N GLY A 380 22.02 14.20 13.62
CA GLY A 380 20.88 13.56 12.98
C GLY A 380 20.96 13.62 11.45
N LEU A 381 21.27 14.80 10.89
CA LEU A 381 21.45 14.99 9.46
C LEU A 381 22.66 14.20 8.93
N ALA A 382 23.77 14.16 9.65
CA ALA A 382 24.92 13.34 9.28
C ALA A 382 24.56 11.85 9.25
N ALA A 383 23.83 11.35 10.25
CA ALA A 383 23.38 9.96 10.32
C ALA A 383 22.45 9.60 9.14
N VAL A 384 21.48 10.47 8.83
CA VAL A 384 20.59 10.30 7.68
C VAL A 384 21.37 10.30 6.37
N LEU A 385 22.31 11.24 6.17
CA LEU A 385 23.15 11.29 4.96
C LEU A 385 24.00 10.02 4.79
N VAL A 386 24.63 9.53 5.86
CA VAL A 386 25.39 8.26 5.81
C VAL A 386 24.47 7.08 5.50
N SER A 387 23.25 7.05 6.06
CA SER A 387 22.27 5.98 5.81
C SER A 387 21.80 5.86 4.35
N VAL A 388 21.95 6.92 3.54
CA VAL A 388 21.64 6.88 2.10
C VAL A 388 22.49 5.85 1.37
N VAL A 389 23.73 5.60 1.81
CA VAL A 389 24.63 4.61 1.19
C VAL A 389 24.11 3.18 1.32
N PRO A 390 23.89 2.60 2.52
CA PRO A 390 23.30 1.26 2.64
C PRO A 390 21.86 1.22 2.13
N ALA A 391 21.08 2.30 2.21
CA ALA A 391 19.76 2.37 1.59
C ALA A 391 19.84 2.20 0.06
N TRP A 392 20.73 2.91 -0.62
CA TRP A 392 20.92 2.80 -2.06
C TRP A 392 21.49 1.44 -2.48
N LEU A 393 22.46 0.90 -1.72
CA LEU A 393 23.01 -0.45 -1.96
C LEU A 393 21.93 -1.53 -1.79
N SER A 394 21.14 -1.47 -0.72
CA SER A 394 20.01 -2.35 -0.47
C SER A 394 18.97 -2.25 -1.59
N PHE A 395 18.61 -1.05 -2.01
CA PHE A 395 17.72 -0.83 -3.15
C PHE A 395 18.28 -1.46 -4.44
N ARG A 396 19.56 -1.21 -4.76
CA ARG A 396 20.21 -1.59 -6.02
C ARG A 396 20.48 -3.09 -6.16
N TYR A 397 20.85 -3.75 -5.06
CA TYR A 397 21.35 -5.13 -5.05
C TYR A 397 20.41 -6.14 -4.37
N VAL A 398 19.47 -5.69 -3.53
CA VAL A 398 18.49 -6.56 -2.87
C VAL A 398 17.09 -6.33 -3.45
N GLU A 399 16.63 -5.08 -3.50
CA GLU A 399 15.24 -4.79 -3.88
C GLU A 399 14.99 -4.83 -5.40
N GLU A 400 15.83 -4.15 -6.19
CA GLU A 400 15.68 -4.04 -7.64
C GLU A 400 15.80 -5.39 -8.37
N PRO A 401 16.75 -6.28 -8.05
CA PRO A 401 16.82 -7.59 -8.68
C PRO A 401 15.55 -8.41 -8.46
N VAL A 402 14.98 -8.40 -7.24
CA VAL A 402 13.76 -9.17 -6.96
C VAL A 402 12.54 -8.54 -7.65
N ARG A 403 12.45 -7.21 -7.71
CA ARG A 403 11.46 -6.48 -8.53
C ARG A 403 11.58 -6.84 -10.03
N ALA A 404 12.79 -6.98 -10.56
CA ALA A 404 13.04 -7.32 -11.96
C ALA A 404 12.70 -8.79 -12.30
N HIS A 405 13.19 -9.75 -11.50
CA HIS A 405 12.90 -11.18 -11.69
C HIS A 405 11.40 -11.48 -11.59
N GLY A 406 10.67 -10.77 -10.72
CA GLY A 406 9.20 -10.85 -10.65
C GLY A 406 8.49 -10.50 -11.97
N ARG A 407 9.00 -9.50 -12.71
CA ARG A 407 8.46 -9.10 -14.03
C ARG A 407 8.78 -10.14 -15.10
N VAL A 408 9.97 -10.74 -15.09
CA VAL A 408 10.39 -11.78 -16.05
C VAL A 408 9.57 -13.06 -15.88
N LEU A 409 9.40 -13.53 -14.64
CA LEU A 409 8.53 -14.68 -14.33
C LEU A 409 7.07 -14.44 -14.72
N ALA A 410 6.53 -13.24 -14.43
CA ALA A 410 5.17 -12.88 -14.85
C ALA A 410 4.99 -12.89 -16.38
N ARG A 411 6.00 -12.44 -17.14
CA ARG A 411 5.98 -12.47 -18.62
C ARG A 411 6.09 -13.89 -19.19
N ARG A 412 6.86 -14.79 -18.57
CA ARG A 412 6.95 -16.20 -19.00
C ARG A 412 5.64 -16.96 -18.79
N VAL A 413 5.00 -16.79 -17.63
CA VAL A 413 3.69 -17.41 -17.32
C VAL A 413 2.57 -16.91 -18.26
N HIS A 414 2.71 -15.74 -18.87
CA HIS A 414 1.73 -15.19 -19.81
C HIS A 414 2.03 -15.49 -21.29
N ARG A 415 3.14 -16.19 -21.59
CA ARG A 415 3.50 -16.67 -22.93
C ARG A 415 3.42 -18.19 -23.08
N GLY A 416 3.08 -18.91 -22.01
CA GLY A 416 2.93 -20.38 -21.98
C GLY A 416 1.53 -20.80 -21.52
N SER A 417 0.51 -20.00 -21.85
CA SER A 417 -0.90 -20.20 -21.48
C SER A 417 -1.81 -19.86 -22.65
#